data_AF-A0A6P3F811-F1
#
_entry.id   AF-A0A6P3F811-F1
#
_cell.length_a   1.000
_cell.length_b   1.000
_cell.length_c   1.000
_cell.angle_alpha   90.00
_cell.angle_beta   90.00
_cell.angle_gamma   90.00
#
_symmetry.space_group_name_H-M   'P 1'
#
loop_
_entity.id
_entity.type
_entity.pdbx_description
1 polymer ?
#
loop_
_entity_poly.entity_id
_entity_poly.type
_entity_poly.pdbx_seq_one_letter_code
_entity_poly.pdbx_strand_id
1 'polypeptide(L)'
;MPFFDVQKRLGISLDCHMTIQSSEQPYRIASRCHAFEKEWLERAHGIGATRANKECKIEYDDLVECLLRQKMMKRMSAINKQRDKLIKEGTYTPPPHHLGKEEPRP
;
A
#
# COMPACT_ATOMS: atom_id res chain seq x y z
N MET A 1 -5.24 27.68 -13.58
CA MET A 1 -6.32 27.42 -14.55
C MET A 1 -7.60 27.14 -13.79
N PRO A 2 -8.76 27.64 -14.22
CA PRO A 2 -10.05 27.35 -13.57
C PRO A 2 -10.47 25.89 -13.82
N PHE A 3 -11.06 25.25 -12.80
CA PHE A 3 -11.66 23.91 -12.91
C PHE A 3 -13.18 24.07 -13.04
N PHE A 4 -13.71 23.83 -14.24
CA PHE A 4 -15.16 23.85 -14.50
C PHE A 4 -15.74 22.46 -14.29
N ASP A 5 -16.42 22.25 -13.17
CA ASP A 5 -16.97 20.95 -12.79
C ASP A 5 -18.28 20.62 -13.53
N VAL A 6 -18.18 20.45 -14.86
CA VAL A 6 -19.31 20.14 -15.76
C VAL A 6 -19.82 18.72 -15.52
N GLN A 7 -18.91 17.78 -15.23
CA GLN A 7 -19.23 16.37 -14.96
C GLN A 7 -20.18 16.24 -13.77
N LYS A 8 -19.86 16.87 -12.64
CA LYS A 8 -20.73 16.85 -11.45
C LYS A 8 -22.04 17.59 -11.67
N ARG A 9 -22.03 18.70 -12.41
CA ARG A 9 -23.25 19.47 -12.71
C ARG A 9 -24.23 18.70 -13.60
N LEU A 10 -23.74 17.92 -14.56
CA LEU A 10 -24.56 17.14 -15.48
C LEU A 10 -24.79 15.69 -15.02
N GLY A 11 -24.10 15.23 -13.97
CA GLY A 11 -24.20 13.85 -13.47
C GLY A 11 -23.58 12.80 -14.40
N ILE A 12 -22.61 13.19 -15.24
CA ILE A 12 -21.95 12.31 -16.20
C ILE A 12 -20.57 11.91 -15.65
N SER A 13 -20.19 10.63 -15.77
CA SER A 13 -18.85 10.14 -15.45
C SER A 13 -18.04 9.96 -16.73
N LEU A 14 -17.19 10.93 -17.06
CA LEU A 14 -16.25 10.81 -18.19
C LEU A 14 -14.96 10.13 -17.75
N ASP A 15 -14.43 10.51 -16.58
CA ASP A 15 -13.14 10.03 -16.06
C ASP A 15 -13.18 9.53 -14.62
N CYS A 16 -14.26 9.80 -13.86
CA CYS A 16 -14.31 9.53 -12.42
C CYS A 16 -14.04 8.06 -12.06
N HIS A 17 -14.43 7.11 -12.92
CA HIS A 17 -14.27 5.67 -12.70
C HIS A 17 -12.80 5.19 -12.71
N MET A 18 -11.88 5.97 -13.29
CA MET A 18 -10.44 5.65 -13.35
C MET A 18 -9.58 6.44 -12.35
N THR A 19 -10.18 7.29 -11.52
CA THR A 19 -9.42 8.21 -10.65
C THR A 19 -8.83 7.55 -9.40
N ILE A 20 -9.51 6.54 -8.85
CA ILE A 20 -9.12 5.84 -7.62
C ILE A 20 -8.98 4.35 -7.89
N GLN A 21 -8.10 3.65 -7.18
CA GLN A 21 -7.97 2.19 -7.35
C GLN A 21 -9.07 1.43 -6.61
N SER A 22 -9.77 2.10 -5.69
CA SER A 22 -10.90 1.56 -4.94
C SER A 22 -12.26 1.71 -5.63
N SER A 23 -12.30 2.17 -6.88
CA SER A 23 -13.52 2.19 -7.70
C SER A 23 -13.95 0.78 -8.09
N GLU A 24 -15.14 0.66 -8.66
CA GLU A 24 -15.60 -0.61 -9.23
C GLU A 24 -14.70 -1.03 -10.40
N GLN A 25 -13.95 -2.12 -10.20
CA GLN A 25 -13.10 -2.72 -11.22
C GLN A 25 -13.81 -3.89 -11.90
N PRO A 26 -13.53 -4.17 -13.19
CA PRO A 26 -14.00 -5.37 -13.86
C PRO A 26 -13.67 -6.62 -13.03
N TYR A 27 -14.63 -7.56 -12.93
CA TYR A 27 -14.50 -8.78 -12.13
C TYR A 27 -14.22 -8.58 -10.63
N ARG A 28 -14.46 -7.38 -10.09
CA ARG A 28 -14.22 -7.03 -8.67
C ARG A 28 -12.77 -7.27 -8.24
N ILE A 29 -11.82 -7.03 -9.16
CA ILE A 29 -10.40 -7.16 -8.87
C ILE A 29 -9.98 -6.04 -7.92
N ALA A 30 -9.58 -6.42 -6.70
CA ALA A 30 -9.06 -5.46 -5.72
C ALA A 30 -7.60 -5.09 -6.03
N SER A 31 -7.26 -3.81 -5.86
CA SER A 31 -5.87 -3.37 -5.90
C SER A 31 -5.10 -3.87 -4.67
N ARG A 32 -3.76 -3.92 -4.76
CA ARG A 32 -2.90 -4.36 -3.65
C ARG A 32 -3.05 -3.49 -2.38
N CYS A 33 -3.41 -2.22 -2.56
CA CYS A 33 -3.55 -1.24 -1.49
C CYS A 33 -5.00 -0.74 -1.32
N HIS A 34 -5.98 -1.51 -1.82
CA HIS A 34 -7.40 -1.15 -1.83
C HIS A 34 -7.93 -0.73 -0.46
N ALA A 35 -7.59 -1.50 0.59
CA ALA A 35 -8.04 -1.23 1.95
C ALA A 35 -7.51 0.11 2.48
N PHE A 36 -6.20 0.35 2.36
CA PHE A 36 -5.56 1.58 2.83
C PHE A 36 -6.04 2.81 2.06
N GLU A 37 -6.23 2.70 0.74
CA GLU A 37 -6.75 3.80 -0.08
C GLU A 37 -8.19 4.13 0.30
N LYS A 38 -9.01 3.10 0.53
CA LYS A 38 -10.40 3.26 0.96
C LYS A 38 -10.50 3.94 2.32
N GLU A 39 -9.75 3.49 3.32
CA GLU A 39 -9.72 4.10 4.66
C GLU A 39 -9.29 5.56 4.62
N TRP A 40 -8.23 5.86 3.84
CA TRP A 40 -7.78 7.24 3.65
C TRP A 40 -8.84 8.12 3.00
N LEU A 41 -9.49 7.64 1.93
CA LEU A 41 -10.55 8.38 1.23
C LEU A 41 -11.76 8.62 2.13
N GLU A 42 -12.22 7.60 2.85
CA GLU A 42 -13.36 7.70 3.77
C GLU A 42 -13.08 8.71 4.89
N ARG A 43 -11.86 8.74 5.43
CA ARG A 43 -11.46 9.70 6.46
C ARG A 43 -11.27 11.12 5.90
N ALA A 44 -10.68 11.24 4.72
CA ALA A 44 -10.40 12.53 4.09
C ALA A 44 -11.63 13.17 3.40
N HIS A 45 -12.72 12.42 3.26
CA HIS A 45 -13.92 12.90 2.60
C HIS A 45 -14.57 14.07 3.37
N GLY A 46 -14.79 15.19 2.70
CA GLY A 46 -15.55 16.34 3.23
C GLY A 46 -14.81 17.28 4.18
N ILE A 47 -13.61 16.93 4.68
CA ILE A 47 -12.85 17.78 5.62
C ILE A 47 -11.96 18.83 4.92
N GLY A 48 -11.74 18.69 3.61
CA GLY A 48 -10.88 19.55 2.81
C GLY A 48 -9.38 19.25 2.96
N ALA A 49 -8.60 19.51 1.90
CA ALA A 49 -7.19 19.11 1.82
C ALA A 49 -6.32 19.63 2.96
N THR A 50 -6.52 20.89 3.38
CA THR A 50 -5.72 21.53 4.43
C THR A 50 -5.81 20.80 5.77
N ARG A 51 -7.00 20.33 6.14
CA ARG A 51 -7.22 19.57 7.37
C ARG A 51 -6.87 18.10 7.21
N ALA A 52 -7.21 17.50 6.07
CA ALA A 52 -6.89 16.11 5.75
C ALA A 52 -5.40 15.79 5.89
N ASN A 53 -4.53 16.72 5.47
CA ASN A 53 -3.07 16.56 5.59
C ASN A 53 -2.58 16.40 7.04
N LYS A 54 -3.33 16.92 8.03
CA LYS A 54 -2.97 16.82 9.45
C LYS A 54 -3.74 15.71 10.15
N GLU A 55 -5.04 15.63 9.93
CA GLU A 55 -5.94 14.71 10.65
C GLU A 55 -5.86 13.28 10.08
N CYS A 56 -5.68 13.11 8.77
CA CYS A 56 -5.62 11.81 8.09
C CYS A 56 -4.18 11.37 7.78
N LYS A 57 -3.21 11.90 8.54
CA LYS A 57 -1.78 11.67 8.26
C LYS A 57 -1.41 10.19 8.39
N ILE A 58 -1.99 9.49 9.36
CA ILE A 58 -1.68 8.08 9.62
C ILE A 58 -2.12 7.20 8.45
N GLU A 59 -3.38 7.35 8.02
CA GLU A 59 -3.94 6.60 6.89
C GLU A 59 -3.18 6.88 5.60
N TYR A 60 -2.81 8.15 5.38
CA TYR A 60 -2.00 8.53 4.22
C TYR A 60 -0.58 7.92 4.28
N ASP A 61 0.07 7.96 5.44
CA ASP A 61 1.40 7.37 5.62
C ASP A 61 1.38 5.84 5.41
N ASP A 62 0.31 5.17 5.81
CA ASP A 62 0.10 3.74 5.59
C ASP A 62 -0.19 3.41 4.11
N LEU A 63 -1.00 4.24 3.43
CA LEU A 63 -1.21 4.13 1.98
C LEU A 63 0.12 4.29 1.21
N VAL A 64 0.92 5.29 1.56
CA VAL A 64 2.23 5.53 0.94
C VAL A 64 3.19 4.37 1.21
N GLU A 65 3.19 3.83 2.43
CA GLU A 65 3.97 2.62 2.75
C GLU A 65 3.49 1.43 1.93
N CYS A 66 2.19 1.21 1.78
CA CYS A 66 1.66 0.10 1.01
C CYS A 66 2.10 0.17 -0.46
N LEU A 67 2.07 1.35 -1.06
CA LEU A 67 2.44 1.59 -2.46
C LEU A 67 3.96 1.45 -2.68
N LEU A 68 4.78 2.04 -1.81
CA LEU A 68 6.24 2.12 -2.02
C LEU A 68 7.04 1.04 -1.28
N ARG A 69 6.46 0.43 -0.24
CA ARG A 69 7.05 -0.62 0.62
C ARG A 69 8.42 -0.26 1.20
N GLN A 70 8.70 1.03 1.40
CA GLN A 70 10.01 1.51 1.84
C GLN A 70 10.41 0.96 3.21
N LYS A 71 9.49 0.98 4.18
CA LYS A 71 9.74 0.48 5.55
C LYS A 71 9.95 -1.03 5.52
N MET A 72 9.11 -1.76 4.76
CA MET A 72 9.26 -3.20 4.55
C MET A 72 10.63 -3.57 3.96
N MET A 73 11.04 -2.91 2.87
CA MET A 73 12.34 -3.18 2.23
C MET A 73 13.52 -2.87 3.16
N LYS A 74 13.45 -1.75 3.90
CA LYS A 74 14.47 -1.39 4.90
C LYS A 74 14.58 -2.45 6.00
N ARG A 75 13.45 -2.92 6.52
CA ARG A 75 13.40 -3.98 7.54
C ARG A 75 13.98 -5.28 7.00
N MET A 76 13.59 -5.70 5.80
CA MET A 76 14.10 -6.91 5.17
C MET A 76 15.61 -6.85 4.96
N SER A 77 16.13 -5.70 4.49
CA SER A 77 17.57 -5.49 4.35
C SER A 77 18.31 -5.61 5.68
N ALA A 78 17.77 -5.05 6.76
CA ALA A 78 18.37 -5.16 8.09
C ALA A 78 18.39 -6.61 8.60
N ILE A 79 17.30 -7.37 8.40
CA ILE A 79 17.21 -8.78 8.76
C ILE A 79 18.26 -9.60 8.00
N ASN A 80 18.38 -9.40 6.69
CA ASN A 80 19.35 -10.13 5.88
C ASN A 80 20.79 -9.81 6.28
N LYS A 81 21.12 -8.53 6.52
CA LYS A 81 22.45 -8.13 7.01
C LYS A 81 22.80 -8.79 8.34
N GLN A 82 21.84 -8.85 9.26
CA GLN A 82 22.05 -9.50 10.56
C GLN A 82 22.21 -11.02 10.41
N ARG A 83 21.39 -11.66 9.56
CA ARG A 83 21.52 -13.09 9.25
C ARG A 83 22.91 -13.40 8.67
N ASP A 84 23.36 -12.65 7.69
CA ASP A 84 24.65 -12.86 7.04
C ASP A 84 25.82 -12.70 8.02
N LYS A 85 25.70 -11.75 8.96
CA LYS A 85 26.66 -11.59 10.05
C LYS A 85 26.72 -12.84 10.94
N LEU A 86 25.58 -13.33 11.40
CA LEU A 86 25.51 -14.50 12.29
C LEU A 86 25.96 -15.81 11.61
N ILE A 87 25.71 -15.95 10.30
CA ILE A 87 26.23 -17.08 9.52
C ILE A 87 27.77 -17.02 9.44
N LYS A 88 28.34 -15.82 9.21
CA LYS A 88 29.80 -15.62 9.18
C LYS A 88 30.45 -15.90 10.54
N GLU A 89 29.77 -15.56 11.64
CA GLU A 89 30.21 -15.86 13.01
C GLU A 89 30.00 -17.34 13.39
N GLY A 90 29.25 -18.12 12.60
CA GLY A 90 28.94 -19.52 12.87
C GLY A 90 27.89 -19.75 13.96
N THR A 91 27.27 -18.68 14.48
CA THR A 91 26.28 -18.74 15.56
C THR A 91 24.86 -19.04 15.07
N TYR A 92 24.60 -18.94 13.76
CA TYR A 92 23.30 -19.21 13.16
C TYR A 92 23.41 -20.11 11.92
N THR A 93 22.59 -21.17 11.91
CA THR A 93 22.41 -22.07 10.76
C THR A 93 20.97 -21.95 10.25
N PRO A 94 20.75 -21.71 8.94
CA PRO A 94 19.41 -21.60 8.40
C PRO A 94 18.65 -22.94 8.47
N PRO A 95 17.32 -22.91 8.71
CA PRO A 95 16.50 -24.11 8.82
C PRO A 95 16.32 -24.81 7.46
N PRO A 96 15.98 -26.12 7.43
CA PRO A 96 15.84 -26.91 6.20
C PRO A 96 14.86 -26.36 5.17
N HIS A 97 13.78 -25.72 5.61
CA HIS A 97 12.76 -25.11 4.74
C HIS A 97 13.26 -23.87 4.00
N HIS A 98 14.21 -23.13 4.58
CA HIS A 98 14.91 -22.05 3.87
C HIS A 98 15.99 -22.58 2.90
N LEU A 99 16.24 -23.89 2.88
CA LEU A 99 17.19 -24.57 1.99
C LEU A 99 16.50 -25.42 0.91
N GLY A 100 15.17 -25.40 0.84
CA GLY A 100 14.40 -26.18 -0.14
C GLY A 100 14.39 -27.69 0.11
N LYS A 101 14.64 -28.12 1.34
CA LYS A 101 14.63 -29.55 1.74
C LYS A 101 13.32 -29.99 2.39
N GLU A 102 12.33 -29.11 2.48
CA GLU A 102 11.00 -29.41 3.01
C GLU A 102 10.03 -29.61 1.84
N GLU A 103 9.05 -30.50 2.01
CA GLU A 103 7.98 -30.65 1.02
C GLU A 103 7.17 -29.34 0.91
N PRO A 104 6.94 -28.82 -0.32
CA PRO A 104 6.18 -27.60 -0.49
C PRO A 104 4.74 -27.80 -0.03
N ARG A 105 4.20 -26.80 0.66
CA ARG A 105 2.77 -26.76 0.95
C ARG A 105 2.00 -26.51 -0.37
N PRO A 106 0.88 -27.21 -0.61
CA PRO A 106 0.06 -27.02 -1.82
C PRO A 106 -0.47 -25.59 -1.96
#